data_AF-A0A7T5RY96-F1
#
_entry.id   AF-A0A7T5RY96-F1
#
_cell.length_a   1.000
_cell.length_b   1.000
_cell.length_c   1.000
_cell.angle_alpha   90.00
_cell.angle_beta   90.00
_cell.angle_gamma   90.00
#
_symmetry.space_group_name_H-M   'P 1'
#
loop_
_entity.id
_entity.type
_entity.pdbx_description
1 polymer ?
#
loop_
_entity_poly.entity_id
_entity_poly.type
_entity_poly.pdbx_seq_one_letter_code
_entity_poly.pdbx_strand_id
1 'polypeptide(L)'
;MFSYRSILKQSWNIAWKNKYLWLFGLFASIAAASGSFEYQVLANGLQSSALENSYSHINGLIVVLSAFGSFCAGFWNLFSYDIFTIINTLTVLIITLTLIVTFVWLSISSQAALVVSTKKLIVAKKKTPILNIRENLAKGHLHFWPVLGLNILIKLLVGLALFIMSVPLLFLAVNGSVYLAGVYVLSFIIFTPIAVSLSLIIKYAIAYNVLNEEPFCASLKKAIKLFGNNWLMSVEMGIILFIISFLAGFLLLVIISIFIFPYLVFAANYGLAWLLVLLMFIVLALILFTGAILTTFQVSAWTDLFLELEEGRGEAKLERMFKKKA
;
A
#
# COMPACT_ATOMS: atom_id res chain seq x y z
N MET A 1 14.78 -10.88 24.08
CA MET A 1 13.45 -11.51 24.24
C MET A 1 12.43 -10.58 23.62
N PHE A 2 11.85 -10.99 22.49
CA PHE A 2 10.95 -10.17 21.67
C PHE A 2 9.60 -9.90 22.35
N SER A 3 9.12 -8.66 22.26
CA SER A 3 7.76 -8.26 22.61
C SER A 3 7.21 -7.34 21.54
N TYR A 4 6.05 -7.65 20.97
CA TYR A 4 5.34 -6.81 20.00
C TYR A 4 5.20 -5.36 20.47
N ARG A 5 5.00 -5.16 21.77
CA ARG A 5 4.93 -3.82 22.38
C ARG A 5 6.23 -3.03 22.20
N SER A 6 7.38 -3.70 22.27
CA SER A 6 8.69 -3.07 22.08
C SER A 6 8.83 -2.58 20.64
N ILE A 7 8.52 -3.44 19.66
CA ILE A 7 8.54 -3.08 18.24
C ILE A 7 7.61 -1.91 17.96
N LEU A 8 6.34 -2.02 18.35
CA LEU A 8 5.35 -0.96 18.10
C LEU A 8 5.77 0.36 18.74
N LYS A 9 6.27 0.33 19.98
CA LYS A 9 6.75 1.54 20.66
C LYS A 9 7.99 2.13 19.97
N GLN A 10 8.90 1.27 19.49
CA GLN A 10 10.09 1.69 18.76
C GLN A 10 9.74 2.28 17.41
N SER A 11 8.89 1.61 16.62
CA SER A 11 8.39 2.10 15.34
C SER A 11 7.62 3.40 15.48
N TRP A 12 6.80 3.56 16.53
CA TRP A 12 6.10 4.81 16.83
C TRP A 12 7.09 5.93 17.17
N ASN A 13 8.09 5.64 18.00
CA ASN A 13 9.12 6.60 18.35
C ASN A 13 9.97 7.01 17.14
N ILE A 14 10.26 6.09 16.22
CA ILE A 14 10.93 6.36 14.95
C ILE A 14 10.06 7.28 14.10
N ALA A 15 8.79 6.92 13.89
CA ALA A 15 7.86 7.71 13.10
C ALA A 15 7.66 9.12 13.66
N TRP A 16 7.51 9.29 14.98
CA TRP A 16 7.21 10.59 15.57
C TRP A 16 8.43 11.50 15.72
N LYS A 17 9.59 10.97 16.15
CA LYS A 17 10.78 11.79 16.41
C LYS A 17 11.50 12.21 15.13
N ASN A 18 11.42 11.41 14.07
CA ASN A 18 12.16 11.65 12.83
C ASN A 18 11.23 12.20 11.74
N LYS A 19 10.80 13.46 11.87
CA LYS A 19 9.84 14.11 10.96
C LYS A 19 10.28 14.11 9.50
N TYR A 20 11.59 14.07 9.23
CA TYR A 20 12.10 13.97 7.85
C TYR A 20 11.68 12.66 7.16
N LEU A 21 11.41 11.59 7.92
CA LEU A 21 10.89 10.33 7.39
C LEU A 21 9.45 10.47 6.87
N TRP A 22 8.70 11.50 7.27
CA TRP A 22 7.34 11.72 6.77
C TRP A 22 7.34 12.09 5.31
N LEU A 23 8.39 12.74 4.79
CA LEU A 23 8.51 13.00 3.36
C LEU A 23 8.60 11.68 2.59
N PHE A 24 9.46 10.77 3.05
CA PHE A 24 9.55 9.44 2.46
C PHE A 24 8.28 8.62 2.72
N GLY A 25 7.65 8.77 3.89
CA GLY A 25 6.37 8.19 4.23
C GLY A 25 5.27 8.61 3.27
N LEU A 26 5.19 9.90 2.94
CA LEU A 26 4.23 10.46 2.00
C LEU A 26 4.40 9.84 0.62
N PHE A 27 5.61 9.87 0.06
CA PHE A 27 5.85 9.30 -1.25
C PHE A 27 5.68 7.78 -1.26
N ALA A 28 6.19 7.07 -0.26
CA ALA A 28 5.98 5.63 -0.12
C ALA A 28 4.50 5.30 0.08
N SER A 29 3.71 6.20 0.71
CA SER A 29 2.26 6.02 0.85
C SER A 29 1.56 6.08 -0.50
N ILE A 30 2.10 6.77 -1.52
CA ILE A 30 1.52 6.73 -2.87
C ILE A 30 1.73 5.35 -3.50
N ALA A 31 2.91 4.73 -3.31
CA ALA A 31 3.13 3.34 -3.71
C ALA A 31 2.27 2.37 -2.89
N ALA A 32 2.17 2.55 -1.59
CA ALA A 32 1.38 1.66 -0.71
C ALA A 32 -0.13 1.85 -0.89
N ALA A 33 -0.61 3.08 -1.08
CA ALA A 33 -2.00 3.43 -1.36
C ALA A 33 -2.43 3.01 -2.75
N SER A 34 -1.51 2.79 -3.69
CA SER A 34 -1.87 2.07 -4.92
C SER A 34 -2.21 0.58 -4.67
N GLY A 35 -2.09 0.09 -3.43
CA GLY A 35 -2.67 -1.16 -2.90
C GLY A 35 -4.01 -0.97 -2.17
N SER A 36 -4.55 0.26 -2.08
CA SER A 36 -5.90 0.51 -1.54
C SER A 36 -7.02 -0.06 -2.40
N PHE A 37 -6.68 -0.71 -3.52
CA PHE A 37 -7.58 -1.57 -4.26
C PHE A 37 -8.25 -2.59 -3.32
N GLU A 38 -7.51 -3.15 -2.35
CA GLU A 38 -8.05 -4.10 -1.35
C GLU A 38 -9.10 -3.46 -0.42
N TYR A 39 -8.86 -2.22 0.01
CA TYR A 39 -9.81 -1.46 0.84
C TYR A 39 -11.01 -0.98 0.02
N GLN A 40 -10.82 -0.68 -1.26
CA GLN A 40 -11.90 -0.29 -2.17
C GLN A 40 -12.80 -1.50 -2.50
N VAL A 41 -12.22 -2.70 -2.62
CA VAL A 41 -12.97 -3.97 -2.73
C VAL A 41 -13.82 -4.20 -1.48
N LEU A 42 -13.26 -4.01 -0.27
CA LEU A 42 -14.00 -4.15 0.99
C LEU A 42 -15.05 -3.06 1.19
N ALA A 43 -14.75 -1.80 0.87
CA ALA A 43 -15.64 -0.67 1.04
C ALA A 43 -16.81 -0.69 0.05
N ASN A 44 -16.55 -1.02 -1.22
CA ASN A 44 -17.61 -1.21 -2.21
C ASN A 44 -18.46 -2.45 -1.86
N GLY A 45 -17.80 -3.53 -1.36
CA GLY A 45 -18.43 -4.74 -0.83
C GLY A 45 -19.54 -4.52 0.21
N LEU A 46 -19.41 -3.45 1.01
CA LEU A 46 -20.38 -3.09 2.06
C LEU A 46 -21.49 -2.15 1.57
N GLN A 47 -21.28 -1.45 0.45
CA GLN A 47 -22.16 -0.37 0.00
C GLN A 47 -23.09 -0.76 -1.16
N SER A 48 -22.73 -1.78 -1.93
CA SER A 48 -23.53 -2.29 -3.04
C SER A 48 -23.77 -3.80 -2.92
N SER A 49 -24.82 -4.29 -3.56
CA SER A 49 -25.13 -5.72 -3.57
C SER A 49 -23.92 -6.55 -4.04
N ALA A 50 -23.71 -7.77 -3.51
CA ALA A 50 -22.57 -8.63 -3.88
C ALA A 50 -22.43 -8.84 -5.41
N LEU A 51 -23.55 -8.72 -6.12
CA LEU A 51 -23.67 -8.68 -7.58
C LEU A 51 -23.02 -7.43 -8.21
N GLU A 52 -23.39 -6.22 -7.78
CA GLU A 52 -22.83 -4.96 -8.30
C GLU A 52 -21.31 -4.86 -8.10
N ASN A 53 -20.80 -5.39 -6.99
CA ASN A 53 -19.37 -5.37 -6.69
C ASN A 53 -18.52 -6.22 -7.64
N SER A 54 -19.06 -7.34 -8.10
CA SER A 54 -18.35 -8.24 -9.01
C SER A 54 -18.30 -7.71 -10.42
N TYR A 55 -19.40 -7.08 -10.85
CA TYR A 55 -19.40 -6.30 -12.08
C TYR A 55 -18.46 -5.11 -11.99
N SER A 56 -18.30 -4.46 -10.83
CA SER A 56 -17.42 -3.29 -10.68
C SER A 56 -15.93 -3.59 -10.94
N HIS A 57 -15.43 -4.79 -10.63
CA HIS A 57 -14.02 -5.13 -10.85
C HIS A 57 -13.71 -5.49 -12.31
N ILE A 58 -14.64 -6.17 -12.97
CA ILE A 58 -14.56 -6.44 -14.41
C ILE A 58 -14.79 -5.17 -15.19
N ASN A 59 -15.74 -4.34 -14.74
CA ASN A 59 -15.93 -3.00 -15.28
C ASN A 59 -14.68 -2.15 -15.07
N GLY A 60 -13.97 -2.28 -13.94
CA GLY A 60 -12.68 -1.61 -13.73
C GLY A 60 -11.62 -2.03 -14.76
N LEU A 61 -11.48 -3.33 -15.02
CA LEU A 61 -10.59 -3.83 -16.07
C LEU A 61 -11.04 -3.39 -17.47
N ILE A 62 -12.34 -3.47 -17.77
CA ILE A 62 -12.92 -3.03 -19.05
C ILE A 62 -12.74 -1.52 -19.23
N VAL A 63 -12.90 -0.72 -18.18
CA VAL A 63 -12.69 0.73 -18.18
C VAL A 63 -11.24 1.07 -18.41
N VAL A 64 -10.30 0.33 -17.80
CA VAL A 64 -8.87 0.50 -18.09
C VAL A 64 -8.55 0.11 -19.53
N LEU A 65 -9.11 -1.01 -20.01
CA LEU A 65 -8.92 -1.48 -21.38
C LEU A 65 -9.54 -0.51 -22.40
N SER A 66 -10.71 0.05 -22.10
CA SER A 66 -11.42 1.02 -22.94
C SER A 66 -10.77 2.39 -22.89
N ALA A 67 -10.24 2.81 -21.73
CA ALA A 67 -9.44 4.02 -21.61
C ALA A 67 -8.13 3.88 -22.39
N PHE A 68 -7.48 2.72 -22.33
CA PHE A 68 -6.30 2.42 -23.14
C PHE A 68 -6.64 2.39 -24.64
N GLY A 69 -7.75 1.76 -25.02
CA GLY A 69 -8.25 1.78 -26.40
C GLY A 69 -8.56 3.20 -26.88
N SER A 70 -9.21 4.01 -26.04
CA SER A 70 -9.52 5.41 -26.32
C SER A 70 -8.26 6.27 -26.39
N PHE A 71 -7.26 5.98 -25.56
CA PHE A 71 -5.94 6.62 -25.61
C PHE A 71 -5.23 6.29 -26.92
N CYS A 72 -5.15 5.02 -27.32
CA CYS A 72 -4.54 4.61 -28.58
C CYS A 72 -5.28 5.20 -29.78
N ALA A 73 -6.62 5.18 -29.77
CA ALA A 73 -7.43 5.79 -30.82
C ALA A 73 -7.25 7.31 -30.88
N GLY A 74 -7.23 7.99 -29.72
CA GLY A 74 -6.98 9.42 -29.62
C GLY A 74 -5.57 9.79 -30.06
N PHE A 75 -4.57 8.98 -29.71
CA PHE A 75 -3.18 9.14 -30.13
C PHE A 75 -3.01 8.97 -31.65
N TRP A 76 -3.72 8.02 -32.26
CA TRP A 76 -3.72 7.87 -33.70
C TRP A 76 -4.42 9.04 -34.40
N ASN A 77 -5.58 9.45 -33.88
CA ASN A 77 -6.36 10.57 -34.40
C ASN A 77 -5.61 11.91 -34.28
N LEU A 78 -4.68 12.02 -33.33
CA LEU A 78 -3.81 13.19 -33.15
C LEU A 78 -3.07 13.55 -34.44
N PHE A 79 -2.64 12.56 -35.23
CA PHE A 79 -1.93 12.78 -36.50
C PHE A 79 -2.81 13.30 -37.64
N SER A 80 -4.12 13.39 -37.45
CA SER A 80 -5.06 13.97 -38.41
C SER A 80 -5.34 15.47 -38.16
N TYR A 81 -4.79 16.06 -37.09
CA TYR A 81 -4.95 17.48 -36.76
C TYR A 81 -3.79 18.35 -37.28
N ASP A 82 -3.98 19.67 -37.21
CA ASP A 82 -2.95 20.66 -37.55
C ASP A 82 -1.67 20.49 -36.71
N ILE A 83 -0.53 20.85 -37.32
CA ILE A 83 0.81 20.73 -36.72
C ILE A 83 0.92 21.37 -35.32
N PHE A 84 0.24 22.49 -35.10
CA PHE A 84 0.24 23.20 -33.81
C PHE A 84 -0.48 22.41 -32.71
N THR A 85 -1.62 21.78 -33.04
CA THR A 85 -2.39 20.93 -32.11
C THR A 85 -1.61 19.67 -31.76
N ILE A 86 -0.92 19.09 -32.75
CA ILE A 86 -0.02 17.94 -32.55
C ILE A 86 1.08 18.28 -31.54
N ILE A 87 1.81 19.37 -31.77
CA ILE A 87 2.91 19.79 -30.90
C ILE A 87 2.42 20.10 -29.49
N ASN A 88 1.31 20.83 -29.33
CA ASN A 88 0.77 21.17 -28.02
C ASN A 88 0.34 19.91 -27.24
N THR A 89 -0.38 19.01 -27.90
CA THR A 89 -0.87 17.77 -27.27
C THR A 89 0.28 16.83 -26.91
N LEU A 90 1.28 16.67 -27.78
CA LEU A 90 2.49 15.90 -27.48
C LEU A 90 3.29 16.52 -26.33
N THR A 91 3.38 17.85 -26.26
CA THR A 91 4.06 18.54 -25.16
C THR A 91 3.37 18.26 -23.82
N VAL A 92 2.05 18.39 -23.75
CA VAL A 92 1.26 18.06 -22.56
C VAL A 92 1.42 16.58 -22.18
N LEU A 93 1.42 15.68 -23.17
CA LEU A 93 1.61 14.24 -22.95
C LEU A 93 2.99 13.93 -22.38
N ILE A 94 4.06 14.52 -22.91
CA ILE A 94 5.44 14.34 -22.44
C ILE A 94 5.60 14.90 -21.01
N ILE A 95 5.06 16.08 -20.73
CA ILE A 95 5.09 16.68 -19.39
C ILE A 95 4.37 15.76 -18.39
N THR A 96 3.17 15.29 -18.76
CA THR A 96 2.37 14.39 -17.91
C THR A 96 3.09 13.07 -17.66
N LEU A 97 3.66 12.45 -18.70
CA LEU A 97 4.40 11.19 -18.58
C LEU A 97 5.63 11.36 -17.70
N THR A 98 6.38 12.45 -17.88
CA THR A 98 7.58 12.78 -17.08
C THR A 98 7.21 12.95 -15.60
N LEU A 99 6.10 13.62 -15.33
CA LEU A 99 5.57 13.80 -13.98
C LEU A 99 5.21 12.43 -13.36
N ILE A 100 4.44 11.59 -14.06
CA ILE A 100 4.07 10.24 -13.59
C ILE A 100 5.33 9.41 -13.28
N VAL A 101 6.28 9.35 -14.21
CA VAL A 101 7.53 8.58 -14.03
C VAL A 101 8.31 9.08 -12.82
N THR A 102 8.40 10.41 -12.64
CA THR A 102 9.10 11.01 -11.51
C THR A 102 8.42 10.68 -10.18
N PHE A 103 7.08 10.72 -10.13
CA PHE A 103 6.33 10.34 -8.93
C PHE A 103 6.48 8.85 -8.60
N VAL A 104 6.43 7.96 -9.60
CA VAL A 104 6.67 6.52 -9.39
C VAL A 104 8.10 6.29 -8.89
N TRP A 105 9.08 6.93 -9.53
CA TRP A 105 10.48 6.86 -9.12
C TRP A 105 10.70 7.28 -7.68
N LEU A 106 10.14 8.44 -7.30
CA LEU A 106 10.26 9.01 -5.97
C LEU A 106 9.55 8.15 -4.92
N SER A 107 8.39 7.61 -5.26
CA SER A 107 7.58 6.73 -4.41
C SER A 107 8.31 5.44 -4.03
N ILE A 108 8.82 4.72 -5.02
CA ILE A 108 9.55 3.46 -4.81
C ILE A 108 10.90 3.71 -4.12
N SER A 109 11.64 4.74 -4.54
CA SER A 109 12.92 5.09 -3.90
C SER A 109 12.72 5.50 -2.44
N SER A 110 11.61 6.16 -2.11
CA SER A 110 11.25 6.51 -0.74
C SER A 110 10.93 5.28 0.12
N GLN A 111 10.26 4.27 -0.44
CA GLN A 111 10.00 3.01 0.26
C GLN A 111 11.31 2.30 0.66
N ALA A 112 12.26 2.18 -0.28
CA ALA A 112 13.57 1.62 0.00
C ALA A 112 14.36 2.49 1.01
N ALA A 113 14.34 3.81 0.84
CA ALA A 113 15.00 4.75 1.75
C ALA A 113 14.45 4.68 3.19
N LEU A 114 13.15 4.46 3.38
CA LEU A 114 12.54 4.24 4.69
C LEU A 114 13.09 2.98 5.35
N VAL A 115 13.16 1.87 4.62
CA VAL A 115 13.67 0.59 5.14
C VAL A 115 15.13 0.74 5.59
N VAL A 116 16.00 1.34 4.76
CA VAL A 116 17.40 1.63 5.11
C VAL A 116 17.50 2.55 6.32
N SER A 117 16.75 3.65 6.33
CA SER A 117 16.80 4.64 7.41
C SER A 117 16.33 4.04 8.74
N THR A 118 15.31 3.18 8.68
CA THR A 118 14.78 2.50 9.87
C THR A 118 15.82 1.54 10.45
N LYS A 119 16.47 0.69 9.64
CA LYS A 119 17.56 -0.19 10.12
C LYS A 119 18.65 0.60 10.84
N LYS A 120 19.09 1.72 10.26
CA LYS A 120 20.10 2.60 10.90
C LYS A 120 19.63 3.12 12.26
N LEU A 121 18.38 3.57 12.36
CA LEU A 121 17.82 4.10 13.61
C LEU A 121 17.59 3.03 14.68
N ILE A 122 17.21 1.81 14.27
CA ILE A 122 17.05 0.65 15.16
C ILE A 122 18.40 0.24 15.75
N VAL A 123 19.44 0.12 14.92
CA VAL A 123 20.79 -0.30 15.36
C VAL A 123 21.47 0.79 16.21
N ALA A 124 21.31 2.07 15.86
CA ALA A 124 21.99 3.17 16.54
C ALA A 124 21.51 3.42 17.99
N LYS A 125 20.35 2.87 18.39
CA LYS A 125 19.67 2.86 19.71
C LYS A 125 19.55 4.16 20.53
N LYS A 126 20.44 5.16 20.40
CA LYS A 126 20.46 6.44 21.16
C LYS A 126 21.15 7.64 20.50
N LYS A 127 22.08 7.46 19.54
CA LYS A 127 22.64 8.59 18.77
C LYS A 127 21.87 8.71 17.46
N THR A 128 21.05 9.74 17.32
CA THR A 128 20.42 10.08 16.03
C THR A 128 21.55 10.39 15.05
N PRO A 129 21.85 9.51 14.08
CA PRO A 129 22.78 9.89 13.03
C PRO A 129 22.15 11.09 12.33
N ILE A 130 22.95 12.10 11.96
CA ILE A 130 22.47 13.17 11.08
C ILE A 130 22.24 12.51 9.73
N LEU A 131 21.00 12.06 9.52
CA LEU A 131 20.61 11.35 8.33
C LEU A 131 20.22 12.37 7.27
N ASN A 132 21.10 12.56 6.29
CA ASN A 132 20.87 13.49 5.20
C ASN A 132 19.84 12.87 4.22
N ILE A 133 18.76 13.59 3.93
CA ILE A 133 17.66 13.14 3.04
C ILE A 133 18.24 12.70 1.69
N ARG A 134 19.17 13.49 1.16
CA ARG A 134 19.82 13.21 -0.13
C ARG A 134 20.59 11.90 -0.12
N GLU A 135 21.32 11.60 0.95
CA GLU A 135 22.11 10.36 1.04
C GLU A 135 21.21 9.13 1.17
N ASN A 136 20.13 9.22 1.95
CA ASN A 136 19.20 8.10 2.09
C ASN A 136 18.38 7.85 0.83
N LEU A 137 17.97 8.91 0.11
CA LEU A 137 17.35 8.76 -1.20
C LEU A 137 18.34 8.18 -2.23
N ALA A 138 19.61 8.62 -2.18
CA ALA A 138 20.68 8.05 -2.98
C ALA A 138 21.03 6.60 -2.61
N LYS A 139 20.69 6.12 -1.42
CA LYS A 139 20.76 4.68 -1.12
C LYS A 139 19.51 3.94 -1.57
N GLY A 140 18.34 4.56 -1.41
CA GLY A 140 17.06 3.99 -1.85
C GLY A 140 16.97 3.76 -3.37
N HIS A 141 17.48 4.69 -4.19
CA HIS A 141 17.36 4.58 -5.65
C HIS A 141 18.12 3.40 -6.26
N LEU A 142 19.18 2.91 -5.61
CA LEU A 142 19.94 1.73 -6.06
C LEU A 142 19.06 0.48 -6.10
N HIS A 143 18.05 0.43 -5.23
CA HIS A 143 17.09 -0.66 -5.14
C HIS A 143 15.77 -0.38 -5.88
N PHE A 144 15.72 0.67 -6.71
CA PHE A 144 14.50 1.06 -7.41
C PHE A 144 13.90 -0.08 -8.24
N TRP A 145 14.71 -0.70 -9.11
CA TRP A 145 14.22 -1.73 -10.04
C TRP A 145 13.73 -3.01 -9.34
N PRO A 146 14.47 -3.61 -8.39
CA PRO A 146 13.97 -4.77 -7.67
C PRO A 146 12.71 -4.46 -6.86
N VAL A 147 12.67 -3.32 -6.16
CA VAL A 147 11.51 -2.95 -5.33
C VAL A 147 10.29 -2.63 -6.21
N LEU A 148 10.48 -1.97 -7.36
CA LEU A 148 9.42 -1.77 -8.35
C LEU A 148 8.89 -3.13 -8.85
N GLY A 149 9.79 -4.04 -9.22
CA GLY A 149 9.43 -5.38 -9.66
C GLY A 149 8.65 -6.16 -8.60
N LEU A 150 9.03 -6.05 -7.32
CA LEU A 150 8.35 -6.73 -6.22
C LEU A 150 6.94 -6.15 -6.00
N ASN A 151 6.79 -4.83 -6.10
CA ASN A 151 5.49 -4.15 -6.02
C ASN A 151 4.57 -4.46 -7.22
N ILE A 152 5.13 -4.60 -8.43
CA ILE A 152 4.35 -5.02 -9.61
C ILE A 152 3.94 -6.49 -9.45
N LEU A 153 4.86 -7.36 -9.02
CA LEU A 153 4.61 -8.78 -8.82
C LEU A 153 3.48 -9.00 -7.80
N ILE A 154 3.49 -8.32 -6.66
CA ILE A 154 2.41 -8.50 -5.67
C ILE A 154 1.05 -8.07 -6.21
N LYS A 155 0.98 -6.94 -6.93
CA LYS A 155 -0.27 -6.46 -7.52
C LYS A 155 -0.79 -7.42 -8.58
N LEU A 156 0.10 -7.98 -9.39
CA LEU A 156 -0.25 -8.99 -10.39
C LEU A 156 -0.80 -10.25 -9.72
N LEU A 157 -0.11 -10.77 -8.69
CA LEU A 157 -0.52 -12.00 -8.01
C LEU A 157 -1.82 -11.84 -7.22
N VAL A 158 -1.97 -10.74 -6.46
CA VAL A 158 -3.22 -10.44 -5.72
C VAL A 158 -4.34 -10.16 -6.71
N GLY A 159 -4.09 -9.39 -7.77
CA GLY A 159 -5.08 -9.12 -8.81
C GLY A 159 -5.55 -10.41 -9.51
N LEU A 160 -4.63 -11.33 -9.79
CA LEU A 160 -4.95 -12.64 -10.36
C LEU A 160 -5.77 -13.49 -9.38
N ALA A 161 -5.39 -13.53 -8.10
CA ALA A 161 -6.15 -14.23 -7.07
C ALA A 161 -7.60 -13.70 -6.96
N LEU A 162 -7.76 -12.37 -6.90
CA LEU A 162 -9.08 -11.72 -6.87
C LEU A 162 -9.88 -11.94 -8.17
N PHE A 163 -9.21 -11.94 -9.32
CA PHE A 163 -9.85 -12.26 -10.60
C PHE A 163 -10.43 -13.67 -10.61
N ILE A 164 -9.64 -14.67 -10.19
CA ILE A 164 -10.12 -16.07 -10.07
C ILE A 164 -11.29 -16.16 -9.08
N MET A 165 -11.21 -15.47 -7.94
CA MET A 165 -12.31 -15.42 -6.97
C MET A 165 -13.59 -14.80 -7.53
N SER A 166 -13.48 -13.88 -8.48
CA SER A 166 -14.63 -13.18 -9.07
C SER A 166 -15.36 -14.02 -10.12
N VAL A 167 -14.69 -14.98 -10.76
CA VAL A 167 -15.28 -15.80 -11.84
C VAL A 167 -16.51 -16.60 -11.37
N PRO A 168 -16.49 -17.37 -10.26
CA PRO A 168 -17.68 -18.06 -9.77
C PRO A 168 -18.86 -17.13 -9.49
N LEU A 169 -18.58 -15.90 -9.04
CA LEU A 169 -19.60 -14.93 -8.68
C LEU A 169 -20.31 -14.37 -9.93
N LEU A 170 -19.62 -14.26 -11.06
CA LEU A 170 -20.26 -13.92 -12.35
C LEU A 170 -21.19 -15.02 -12.83
N PHE A 171 -20.75 -16.28 -12.75
CA PHE A 171 -21.60 -17.39 -13.15
C PHE A 171 -22.81 -17.52 -12.23
N LEU A 172 -22.65 -17.21 -10.93
CA LEU A 172 -23.75 -17.17 -9.98
C LEU A 172 -24.74 -16.06 -10.34
N ALA A 173 -24.26 -14.89 -10.75
CA ALA A 173 -25.08 -13.76 -11.16
C ALA A 173 -26.01 -14.09 -12.35
N VAL A 174 -25.51 -14.87 -13.31
CA VAL A 174 -26.26 -15.23 -14.53
C VAL A 174 -27.18 -16.43 -14.30
N ASN A 175 -26.70 -17.46 -13.58
CA ASN A 175 -27.38 -18.75 -13.51
C ASN A 175 -28.12 -19.02 -12.18
N GLY A 176 -27.90 -18.20 -11.16
CA GLY A 176 -28.61 -18.29 -9.87
C GLY A 176 -28.44 -19.62 -9.12
N SER A 177 -27.30 -20.30 -9.24
CA SER A 177 -27.14 -21.66 -8.68
C SER A 177 -26.47 -21.68 -7.29
N VAL A 178 -27.05 -22.48 -6.38
CA VAL A 178 -26.53 -22.69 -5.02
C VAL A 178 -25.15 -23.35 -5.02
N TYR A 179 -24.87 -24.20 -6.01
CA TYR A 179 -23.55 -24.81 -6.19
C TYR A 179 -22.44 -23.76 -6.40
N LEU A 180 -22.70 -22.76 -7.24
CA LEU A 180 -21.74 -21.67 -7.49
C LEU A 180 -21.51 -20.80 -6.25
N ALA A 181 -22.50 -20.68 -5.36
CA ALA A 181 -22.35 -19.99 -4.10
C ALA A 181 -21.37 -20.73 -3.18
N GLY A 182 -21.48 -22.06 -3.11
CA GLY A 182 -20.54 -22.91 -2.40
C GLY A 182 -19.11 -22.79 -2.94
N VAL A 183 -18.93 -22.82 -4.27
CA VAL A 183 -17.63 -22.64 -4.92
C VAL A 183 -17.04 -21.24 -4.66
N TYR A 184 -17.87 -20.19 -4.67
CA TYR A 184 -17.44 -18.83 -4.34
C TYR A 184 -16.93 -18.73 -2.90
N VAL A 185 -17.71 -19.22 -1.92
CA VAL A 185 -17.32 -19.20 -0.49
C VAL A 185 -16.02 -19.97 -0.27
N LEU A 186 -15.89 -21.15 -0.87
CA LEU A 186 -14.66 -21.95 -0.78
C LEU A 186 -13.46 -21.22 -1.40
N SER A 187 -13.64 -20.61 -2.56
CA SER A 187 -12.61 -19.80 -3.22
C SER A 187 -12.19 -18.62 -2.34
N PHE A 188 -13.14 -17.92 -1.73
CA PHE A 188 -12.86 -16.81 -0.82
C PHE A 188 -12.03 -17.24 0.40
N ILE A 189 -12.42 -18.35 1.04
CA ILE A 189 -11.70 -18.90 2.20
C ILE A 189 -10.25 -19.28 1.85
N ILE A 190 -9.98 -19.71 0.62
CA ILE A 190 -8.64 -20.16 0.19
C ILE A 190 -7.79 -18.98 -0.32
N PHE A 191 -8.32 -18.19 -1.26
CA PHE A 191 -7.55 -17.17 -1.95
C PHE A 191 -7.29 -15.91 -1.11
N THR A 192 -8.18 -15.55 -0.16
CA THR A 192 -7.94 -14.39 0.71
C THR A 192 -6.71 -14.60 1.61
N PRO A 193 -6.54 -15.71 2.35
CA PRO A 193 -5.31 -15.98 3.10
C PRO A 193 -4.06 -16.06 2.21
N ILE A 194 -4.18 -16.58 0.99
CA ILE A 194 -3.07 -16.62 0.03
C ILE A 194 -2.65 -15.20 -0.36
N ALA A 195 -3.60 -14.33 -0.73
CA ALA A 195 -3.34 -12.94 -1.08
C ALA A 195 -2.68 -12.19 0.09
N VAL A 196 -3.19 -12.35 1.31
CA VAL A 196 -2.60 -11.77 2.52
C VAL A 196 -1.19 -12.31 2.74
N SER A 197 -0.96 -13.62 2.62
CA SER A 197 0.36 -14.23 2.80
C SER A 197 1.37 -13.70 1.78
N LEU A 198 0.98 -13.59 0.52
CA LEU A 198 1.81 -12.99 -0.54
C LEU A 198 2.16 -11.54 -0.22
N SER A 199 1.21 -10.75 0.29
CA SER A 199 1.45 -9.35 0.68
C SER A 199 2.51 -9.24 1.78
N LEU A 200 2.53 -10.19 2.72
CA LEU A 200 3.50 -10.26 3.81
C LEU A 200 4.87 -10.72 3.32
N ILE A 201 4.92 -11.75 2.46
CA ILE A 201 6.16 -12.24 1.84
C ILE A 201 6.86 -11.10 1.09
N ILE A 202 6.12 -10.27 0.36
CA ILE A 202 6.72 -9.19 -0.44
C ILE A 202 7.32 -8.10 0.45
N LYS A 203 6.73 -7.81 1.62
CA LYS A 203 7.35 -6.90 2.61
C LYS A 203 8.71 -7.42 3.07
N TYR A 204 8.84 -8.73 3.31
CA TYR A 204 10.13 -9.34 3.63
C TYR A 204 11.08 -9.41 2.44
N ALA A 205 10.58 -9.63 1.22
CA ALA A 205 11.41 -9.62 0.02
C ALA A 205 12.04 -8.24 -0.21
N ILE A 206 11.26 -7.16 0.01
CA ILE A 206 11.78 -5.79 -0.04
C ILE A 206 12.85 -5.60 1.04
N ALA A 207 12.63 -6.08 2.27
CA ALA A 207 13.63 -5.99 3.33
C ALA A 207 14.92 -6.76 2.98
N TYR A 208 14.83 -7.99 2.46
CA TYR A 208 16.00 -8.74 2.00
C TYR A 208 16.75 -8.03 0.86
N ASN A 209 16.03 -7.52 -0.13
CA ASN A 209 16.65 -6.83 -1.27
C ASN A 209 17.36 -5.53 -0.83
N VAL A 210 16.74 -4.76 0.06
CA VAL A 210 17.23 -3.44 0.46
C VAL A 210 18.28 -3.52 1.57
N LEU A 211 18.15 -4.45 2.51
CA LEU A 211 19.02 -4.52 3.70
C LEU A 211 20.19 -5.48 3.55
N ASN A 212 20.03 -6.52 2.72
CA ASN A 212 21.03 -7.56 2.49
C ASN A 212 21.52 -7.58 1.04
N GLU A 213 21.09 -6.61 0.21
CA GLU A 213 21.50 -6.44 -1.19
C GLU A 213 21.25 -7.69 -2.07
N GLU A 214 20.29 -8.53 -1.68
CA GLU A 214 19.97 -9.77 -2.38
C GLU A 214 19.29 -9.49 -3.73
N PRO A 215 19.62 -10.24 -4.80
CA PRO A 215 18.93 -10.07 -6.08
C PRO A 215 17.46 -10.48 -5.99
N PHE A 216 16.65 -9.98 -6.91
CA PHE A 216 15.19 -10.13 -6.93
C PHE A 216 14.71 -11.56 -6.59
N CYS A 217 15.13 -12.57 -7.35
CA CYS A 217 14.70 -13.96 -7.12
C CYS A 217 15.18 -14.55 -5.79
N ALA A 218 16.40 -14.22 -5.37
CA ALA A 218 16.95 -14.70 -4.10
C ALA A 218 16.21 -14.09 -2.91
N SER A 219 15.90 -12.78 -2.99
CA SER A 219 15.13 -12.07 -1.97
C SER A 219 13.73 -12.68 -1.78
N LEU A 220 13.06 -13.05 -2.88
CA LEU A 220 11.75 -13.70 -2.83
C LEU A 220 11.83 -15.10 -2.22
N LYS A 221 12.81 -15.92 -2.63
CA LYS A 221 12.99 -17.28 -2.08
C LYS A 221 13.28 -17.24 -0.58
N LYS A 222 14.13 -16.32 -0.13
CA LYS A 222 14.44 -16.13 1.30
C LYS A 222 13.23 -15.60 2.07
N ALA A 223 12.47 -14.68 1.49
CA ALA A 223 11.24 -14.16 2.09
C ALA A 223 10.16 -15.23 2.27
N ILE A 224 9.96 -16.11 1.28
CA ILE A 224 9.05 -17.25 1.38
C ILE A 224 9.48 -18.19 2.51
N LYS A 225 10.78 -18.50 2.61
CA LYS A 225 11.32 -19.35 3.68
C LYS A 225 11.15 -18.69 5.06
N LEU A 226 11.45 -17.40 5.18
CA LEU A 226 11.31 -16.65 6.43
C LEU A 226 9.84 -16.59 6.88
N PHE A 227 8.92 -16.32 5.95
CA PHE A 227 7.49 -16.31 6.21
C PHE A 227 6.99 -17.71 6.59
N GLY A 228 7.35 -18.76 5.86
CA GLY A 228 6.92 -20.13 6.16
C GLY A 228 7.34 -20.57 7.57
N ASN A 229 8.55 -20.23 7.99
CA ASN A 229 9.06 -20.54 9.33
C ASN A 229 8.38 -19.73 10.44
N ASN A 230 7.86 -18.54 10.13
CA ASN A 230 7.37 -17.55 11.11
C ASN A 230 6.00 -16.98 10.73
N TRP A 231 5.14 -17.79 10.10
CA TRP A 231 3.91 -17.30 9.48
C TRP A 231 2.96 -16.72 10.53
N LEU A 232 2.86 -17.38 11.69
CA LEU A 232 1.99 -16.96 12.78
C LEU A 232 2.40 -15.59 13.33
N MET A 233 3.70 -15.37 13.54
CA MET A 233 4.22 -14.07 13.99
C MET A 233 3.93 -12.96 12.98
N SER A 234 4.08 -13.27 11.70
CA SER A 234 3.85 -12.34 10.59
C SER A 234 2.37 -11.96 10.50
N VAL A 235 1.47 -12.93 10.64
CA VAL A 235 0.01 -12.71 10.64
C VAL A 235 -0.43 -11.93 11.88
N GLU A 236 0.05 -12.28 13.08
CA GLU A 236 -0.22 -11.53 14.31
C GLU A 236 0.19 -10.06 14.16
N MET A 237 1.41 -9.80 13.67
CA MET A 237 1.87 -8.43 13.42
C MET A 237 1.02 -7.73 12.36
N GLY A 238 0.65 -8.43 11.29
CA GLY A 238 -0.21 -7.92 10.24
C GLY A 238 -1.56 -7.47 10.78
N ILE A 239 -2.21 -8.29 11.60
CA ILE A 239 -3.49 -7.97 12.25
C ILE A 239 -3.35 -6.76 13.18
N ILE A 240 -2.30 -6.70 14.00
CA ILE A 240 -2.08 -5.58 14.92
C ILE A 240 -1.89 -4.27 14.14
N LEU A 241 -1.05 -4.26 13.09
CA LEU A 241 -0.85 -3.08 12.26
C LEU A 241 -2.11 -2.69 11.50
N PHE A 242 -2.87 -3.66 11.01
CA PHE A 242 -4.16 -3.42 10.38
C PHE A 242 -5.12 -2.71 11.33
N ILE A 243 -5.30 -3.21 12.56
CA ILE A 243 -6.18 -2.59 13.57
C ILE A 243 -5.72 -1.17 13.90
N ILE A 244 -4.41 -0.94 14.09
CA ILE A 244 -3.87 0.40 14.37
C ILE A 244 -4.16 1.36 13.20
N SER A 245 -3.94 0.92 11.96
CA SER A 245 -4.18 1.74 10.78
C SER A 245 -5.67 1.99 10.53
N PHE A 246 -6.52 0.98 10.76
CA PHE A 246 -7.97 1.11 10.70
C PHE A 246 -8.47 2.13 11.72
N LEU A 247 -8.06 2.02 12.98
CA LEU A 247 -8.44 2.97 14.04
C LEU A 247 -7.95 4.39 13.74
N ALA A 248 -6.72 4.54 13.24
CA ALA A 248 -6.20 5.84 12.85
C ALA A 248 -6.97 6.47 11.69
N GLY A 249 -7.31 5.68 10.66
CA GLY A 249 -8.14 6.13 9.54
C GLY A 249 -9.56 6.48 9.97
N PHE A 250 -10.17 5.67 10.84
CA PHE A 250 -11.48 5.93 11.41
C PHE A 250 -11.50 7.21 12.24
N LEU A 251 -10.50 7.40 13.12
CA LEU A 251 -10.37 8.61 13.93
C LEU A 251 -10.18 9.86 13.06
N LEU A 252 -9.39 9.77 11.99
CA LEU A 252 -9.26 10.84 11.00
C LEU A 252 -10.61 11.17 10.35
N LEU A 253 -11.39 10.17 9.94
CA LEU A 253 -12.71 10.36 9.36
C LEU A 253 -13.65 11.05 10.35
N VAL A 254 -13.68 10.62 11.61
CA VAL A 254 -14.46 11.26 12.68
C VAL A 254 -14.05 12.73 12.86
N ILE A 255 -12.75 13.04 12.86
CA ILE A 255 -12.26 14.42 12.93
C ILE A 255 -12.76 15.24 11.73
N ILE A 256 -12.62 14.73 10.50
CA ILE A 256 -13.08 15.42 9.29
C ILE A 256 -14.60 15.65 9.36
N SER A 257 -15.35 14.64 9.78
CA SER A 257 -16.82 14.68 9.86
C SER A 257 -17.33 15.68 10.91
N ILE A 258 -16.68 15.76 12.08
CA ILE A 258 -17.09 16.67 13.15
C ILE A 258 -16.62 18.10 12.88
N PHE A 259 -15.35 18.27 12.47
CA PHE A 259 -14.72 19.58 12.46
C PHE A 259 -14.68 20.27 11.10
N ILE A 260 -14.75 19.53 9.98
CA ILE A 260 -14.57 20.11 8.64
C ILE A 260 -15.86 20.03 7.83
N PHE A 261 -16.55 18.89 7.89
CA PHE A 261 -17.75 18.65 7.09
C PHE A 261 -18.87 19.69 7.28
N PRO A 262 -19.18 20.17 8.51
CA PRO A 262 -20.19 21.21 8.69
C PRO A 262 -19.82 22.51 7.95
N TYR A 263 -18.54 22.87 7.96
CA TYR A 263 -18.04 24.05 7.25
C TYR A 263 -18.01 23.86 5.74
N LEU A 264 -17.80 22.63 5.24
CA LEU A 264 -17.91 22.33 3.81
C LEU A 264 -19.34 22.52 3.33
N VAL A 265 -20.33 21.99 4.07
CA VAL A 265 -21.75 22.15 3.75
C VAL A 265 -22.16 23.62 3.85
N PHE A 266 -21.71 24.33 4.88
CA PHE A 266 -21.91 25.77 5.02
C PHE A 266 -21.34 26.54 3.82
N ALA A 267 -20.07 26.33 3.48
CA ALA A 267 -19.42 27.01 2.37
C ALA A 267 -20.14 26.76 1.03
N ALA A 268 -20.58 25.53 0.80
CA ALA A 268 -21.32 25.16 -0.41
C ALA A 268 -22.70 25.85 -0.48
N ASN A 269 -23.47 25.86 0.61
CA ASN A 269 -24.80 26.45 0.66
C ASN A 269 -24.79 27.98 0.47
N TYR A 270 -23.75 28.65 0.95
CA TYR A 270 -23.60 30.11 0.82
C TYR A 270 -22.76 30.53 -0.39
N GLY A 271 -22.35 29.59 -1.26
CA GLY A 271 -21.57 29.90 -2.47
C GLY A 271 -20.16 30.45 -2.19
N LEU A 272 -19.58 30.15 -1.03
CA LEU A 272 -18.25 30.61 -0.62
C LEU A 272 -17.14 29.76 -1.25
N ALA A 273 -16.91 29.92 -2.56
CA ALA A 273 -15.97 29.10 -3.33
C ALA A 273 -14.55 29.08 -2.75
N TRP A 274 -14.04 30.22 -2.27
CA TRP A 274 -12.69 30.31 -1.68
C TRP A 274 -12.57 29.48 -0.40
N LEU A 275 -13.61 29.46 0.44
CA LEU A 275 -13.63 28.69 1.68
C LEU A 275 -13.71 27.19 1.38
N LEU A 276 -14.50 26.81 0.38
CA LEU A 276 -14.61 25.42 -0.07
C LEU A 276 -13.25 24.90 -0.55
N VAL A 277 -12.56 25.66 -1.41
CA VAL A 277 -11.22 25.30 -1.91
C VAL A 277 -10.24 25.16 -0.74
N LEU A 278 -10.23 26.11 0.19
CA LEU A 278 -9.37 26.07 1.38
C LEU A 278 -9.64 24.84 2.25
N LEU A 279 -10.91 24.50 2.50
CA LEU A 279 -11.27 23.31 3.28
C LEU A 279 -10.87 22.01 2.58
N MET A 280 -11.02 21.93 1.25
CA MET A 280 -10.56 20.77 0.48
C MET A 280 -9.04 20.58 0.57
N PHE A 281 -8.28 21.68 0.53
CA PHE A 281 -6.82 21.63 0.76
C PHE A 281 -6.47 21.16 2.17
N ILE A 282 -7.21 21.59 3.20
CA ILE A 282 -6.99 21.14 4.58
C ILE A 282 -7.29 19.63 4.71
N VAL A 283 -8.38 19.14 4.12
CA VAL A 283 -8.71 17.71 4.11
C VAL A 283 -7.61 16.91 3.43
N LEU A 284 -7.16 17.35 2.24
CA LEU A 284 -6.08 16.71 1.51
C LEU A 284 -4.79 16.68 2.34
N ALA A 285 -4.41 17.80 2.96
CA ALA A 285 -3.23 17.88 3.80
C ALA A 285 -3.30 16.93 5.00
N LEU A 286 -4.46 16.83 5.67
CA LEU A 286 -4.67 15.91 6.78
C LEU A 286 -4.58 14.44 6.36
N ILE A 287 -5.16 14.08 5.22
CA ILE A 287 -5.08 12.72 4.65
C ILE A 287 -3.63 12.37 4.32
N LEU A 288 -2.91 13.25 3.60
CA LEU A 288 -1.52 13.05 3.24
C LEU A 288 -0.61 12.95 4.46
N PHE A 289 -0.83 13.81 5.45
CA PHE A 289 -0.06 13.81 6.70
C PHE A 289 -0.26 12.52 7.50
N THR A 290 -1.51 12.08 7.66
CA THR A 290 -1.84 10.84 8.38
C THR A 290 -1.30 9.62 7.62
N GLY A 291 -1.47 9.59 6.30
CA GLY A 291 -0.91 8.55 5.43
C GLY A 291 0.61 8.44 5.57
N ALA A 292 1.32 9.57 5.55
CA ALA A 292 2.76 9.62 5.72
C ALA A 292 3.21 9.01 7.04
N ILE A 293 2.60 9.41 8.17
CA ILE A 293 2.94 8.90 9.50
C ILE A 293 2.66 7.39 9.59
N LEU A 294 1.49 6.95 9.12
CA LEU A 294 1.10 5.55 9.16
C LEU A 294 2.02 4.68 8.30
N THR A 295 2.39 5.13 7.10
CA THR A 295 3.33 4.40 6.25
C THR A 295 4.72 4.33 6.89
N THR A 296 5.24 5.44 7.43
CA THR A 296 6.53 5.41 8.16
C THR A 296 6.47 4.44 9.33
N PHE A 297 5.39 4.46 10.11
CA PHE A 297 5.18 3.56 11.25
C PHE A 297 5.13 2.09 10.82
N GLN A 298 4.32 1.76 9.81
CA GLN A 298 4.17 0.39 9.31
C GLN A 298 5.49 -0.15 8.74
N VAL A 299 6.17 0.63 7.87
CA VAL A 299 7.46 0.21 7.29
C VAL A 299 8.49 0.02 8.40
N SER A 300 8.50 0.89 9.41
CA SER A 300 9.39 0.75 10.56
C SER A 300 9.13 -0.55 11.33
N ALA A 301 7.86 -0.87 11.57
CA ALA A 301 7.46 -2.06 12.31
C ALA A 301 7.77 -3.37 11.55
N TRP A 302 7.55 -3.39 10.24
CA TRP A 302 7.93 -4.54 9.40
C TRP A 302 9.44 -4.71 9.32
N THR A 303 10.19 -3.61 9.25
CA THR A 303 11.66 -3.65 9.22
C THR A 303 12.21 -4.18 10.53
N ASP A 304 11.68 -3.72 11.67
CA ASP A 304 12.08 -4.19 13.00
C ASP A 304 11.73 -5.67 13.22
N LEU A 305 10.52 -6.09 12.81
CA LEU A 305 10.12 -7.50 12.84
C LEU A 305 11.05 -8.35 11.99
N PHE A 306 11.36 -7.91 10.77
CA PHE A 306 12.28 -8.61 9.87
C PHE A 306 13.65 -8.85 10.52
N LEU A 307 14.23 -7.82 11.14
CA LEU A 307 15.53 -7.92 11.81
C LEU A 307 15.50 -8.91 12.99
N GLU A 308 14.44 -8.85 13.82
CA GLU A 308 14.29 -9.79 14.95
C GLU A 308 14.05 -11.24 14.51
N LEU A 309 13.33 -11.45 13.40
CA LEU A 309 13.11 -12.79 12.83
C LEU A 309 14.38 -13.35 12.19
N GLU A 310 15.16 -12.52 11.51
CA GLU A 310 16.44 -12.92 10.90
C GLU A 310 17.50 -13.26 11.96
N GLU A 311 17.55 -12.51 13.07
CA GLU A 311 18.42 -12.79 14.22
C GLU A 311 17.96 -14.01 15.06
N GLY A 312 16.85 -14.68 14.70
CA GLY A 312 16.34 -15.86 15.40
C GLY A 312 15.75 -15.58 16.78
N ARG A 313 15.34 -14.33 17.05
CA ARG A 313 14.85 -13.87 18.37
C ARG A 313 13.33 -13.82 18.51
N GLY A 314 12.59 -14.17 17.46
CA GLY A 314 11.13 -14.18 17.43
C GLY A 314 10.53 -15.47 17.99
N GLU A 315 9.67 -15.36 19.01
CA GLU A 315 8.71 -16.40 19.39
C GLU A 315 7.30 -15.79 19.32
N ALA A 316 6.35 -16.51 18.71
CA ALA A 316 4.97 -16.04 18.59
C ALA A 316 4.27 -15.93 19.95
N LYS A 317 3.39 -14.94 20.14
CA LYS A 317 2.65 -14.80 21.40
C LYS A 317 1.69 -15.96 21.60
N LEU A 318 1.04 -16.43 20.53
CA LEU A 318 0.19 -17.63 20.57
C LEU A 318 1.00 -18.88 20.92
N GLU A 319 2.17 -19.08 20.32
CA GLU A 319 3.03 -20.23 20.65
C GLU A 319 3.44 -20.23 22.13
N ARG A 320 3.73 -19.05 22.71
CA ARG A 320 3.97 -18.91 24.16
C ARG A 320 2.75 -19.25 25.01
N MET A 321 1.55 -18.88 24.58
CA MET A 321 0.32 -19.18 25.31
C MET A 321 -0.02 -20.68 25.28
N PHE A 322 0.27 -21.37 24.18
CA PHE A 322 0.08 -22.82 24.07
C PHE A 322 1.18 -23.60 24.79
N LYS A 323 2.45 -23.17 24.76
CA LYS A 323 3.55 -23.78 25.55
C LYS A 323 3.39 -23.61 27.06
N LYS A 324 2.70 -22.56 27.54
CA LYS A 324 2.44 -22.37 28.97
C LYS A 324 1.28 -23.21 29.52
N LYS A 325 0.54 -23.90 28.65
CA LYS A 325 -0.62 -24.73 29.00
C LYS A 325 -0.39 -26.24 28.80
N ALA A 326 0.80 -26.63 28.33
CA ALA A 326 1.27 -28.01 28.31
C ALA A 326 2.28 -28.20 29.46
#